data_AF-A0AAD5B2K9-F1
#
_entry.id   AF-A0AAD5B2K9-F1
#
_cell.length_a   1.000
_cell.length_b   1.000
_cell.length_c   1.000
_cell.angle_alpha   90.00
_cell.angle_beta   90.00
_cell.angle_gamma   90.00
#
_symmetry.space_group_name_H-M   'P 1'
#
loop_
_entity.id
_entity.type
_entity.pdbx_description
1 polymer ?
#
loop_
_entity_poly.entity_id
_entity_poly.type
_entity_poly.pdbx_seq_one_letter_code
_entity_poly.pdbx_strand_id
1 'polypeptide(L)'
;LEELNRIVPEAFLPFFIKTVGHFSKHVVRNGPDAAAHFNKRNFCKAVQSKSTRHFVKNFVQTQMFDLFIQEVEQRPASQKGYFEQKIAEYQRKLQEKAKKH
;
A
#
# COMPACT_ATOMS: atom_id res chain seq x y z
N LEU A 1 -12.59 23.09 -6.07
CA LEU A 1 -11.37 22.67 -5.32
C LEU A 1 -11.61 21.38 -4.55
N GLU A 2 -12.65 21.32 -3.71
CA GLU A 2 -13.00 20.10 -2.95
C GLU A 2 -13.28 18.88 -3.83
N GLU A 3 -13.98 19.07 -4.95
CA GLU A 3 -14.27 17.99 -5.88
C GLU A 3 -12.99 17.38 -6.51
N LEU A 4 -12.03 18.23 -6.90
CA LEU A 4 -10.73 17.80 -7.40
C LEU A 4 -9.91 17.09 -6.32
N ASN A 5 -9.96 17.59 -5.07
CA ASN A 5 -9.29 16.95 -3.94
C ASN A 5 -9.84 15.55 -3.62
N ARG A 6 -11.07 15.22 -4.07
CA ARG A 6 -11.61 13.87 -4.00
C ARG A 6 -11.29 13.04 -5.25
N ILE A 7 -11.58 13.58 -6.44
CA ILE A 7 -11.45 12.83 -7.70
C ILE A 7 -10.00 12.47 -7.99
N VAL A 8 -9.07 13.39 -7.76
CA VAL A 8 -7.66 13.19 -8.10
C VAL A 8 -7.10 11.99 -7.32
N PRO A 9 -7.16 11.94 -5.97
CA PRO A 9 -6.72 10.76 -5.23
C PRO A 9 -7.41 9.47 -5.65
N GLU A 10 -8.73 9.50 -5.88
CA GLU A 10 -9.48 8.32 -6.31
C GLU A 10 -9.02 7.77 -7.67
N ALA A 11 -8.69 8.65 -8.62
CA ALA A 11 -8.18 8.27 -9.93
C ALA A 11 -6.76 7.66 -9.85
N PHE A 12 -5.92 8.14 -8.92
CA PHE A 12 -4.57 7.61 -8.71
C PHE A 12 -4.54 6.37 -7.80
N LEU A 13 -5.58 6.12 -7.02
CA LEU A 13 -5.64 5.02 -6.06
C LEU A 13 -5.39 3.64 -6.70
N PRO A 14 -5.96 3.27 -7.86
CA PRO A 14 -5.67 2.00 -8.51
C PRO A 14 -4.20 1.84 -8.89
N PHE A 15 -3.51 2.93 -9.25
CA PHE A 15 -2.09 2.90 -9.56
C PHE A 15 -1.28 2.57 -8.31
N PHE A 16 -1.53 3.26 -7.19
CA PHE A 16 -0.84 2.96 -5.94
C PHE A 16 -1.15 1.55 -5.42
N ILE A 17 -2.41 1.09 -5.48
CA ILE A 17 -2.77 -0.27 -5.06
C ILE A 17 -2.02 -1.32 -5.87
N LYS A 18 -1.91 -1.15 -7.20
CA LYS A 18 -1.21 -2.11 -8.06
C LYS A 18 0.32 -2.09 -7.89
N THR A 19 0.88 -0.94 -7.56
CA THR A 19 2.35 -0.75 -7.50
C THR A 19 2.93 -0.99 -6.11
N VAL A 20 2.23 -0.56 -5.06
CA VAL A 20 2.71 -0.58 -3.67
C VAL A 20 1.72 -1.19 -2.67
N GLY A 21 0.54 -1.62 -3.12
CA GLY A 21 -0.51 -2.17 -2.24
C GLY A 21 -0.12 -3.48 -1.52
N HIS A 22 0.99 -4.11 -1.89
CA HIS A 22 1.54 -5.28 -1.20
C HIS A 22 2.39 -4.94 0.03
N PHE A 23 2.55 -3.66 0.39
CA PHE A 23 3.42 -3.21 1.49
C PHE A 23 3.17 -3.95 2.81
N SER A 24 1.90 -4.23 3.15
CA SER A 24 1.51 -4.85 4.42
C SER A 24 2.11 -6.25 4.62
N LYS A 25 2.38 -6.98 3.54
CA LYS A 25 3.06 -8.30 3.58
C LYS A 25 4.54 -8.19 3.98
N HIS A 26 5.09 -6.99 3.97
CA HIS A 26 6.48 -6.70 4.28
C HIS A 26 6.63 -5.89 5.57
N VAL A 27 5.55 -5.73 6.34
CA VAL A 27 5.58 -5.18 7.69
C VAL A 27 5.60 -6.34 8.67
N VAL A 28 6.63 -6.41 9.52
CA VAL A 28 6.84 -7.48 10.50
C VAL A 28 6.61 -6.92 11.91
N ARG A 29 5.89 -7.66 12.75
CA ARG A 29 5.74 -7.36 14.19
C ARG A 29 6.29 -8.54 14.99
N ASN A 30 7.20 -8.28 15.91
CA ASN A 30 7.83 -9.31 16.75
C ASN A 30 7.07 -9.51 18.08
N GLY A 31 5.76 -9.34 18.08
CA GLY A 31 4.91 -9.45 19.26
C GLY A 31 3.74 -8.45 19.25
N PRO A 32 2.78 -8.58 20.19
CA PRO A 32 1.62 -7.70 20.30
C PRO A 32 1.99 -6.23 20.53
N ASP A 33 3.02 -5.99 21.34
CA ASP A 33 3.47 -4.65 21.76
C ASP A 33 4.75 -4.19 21.05
N ALA A 34 5.26 -5.00 20.11
CA ALA A 34 6.47 -4.65 19.36
C ALA A 34 6.14 -3.65 18.25
N ALA A 35 7.03 -2.67 18.07
CA ALA A 35 6.99 -1.78 16.92
C ALA A 35 7.02 -2.61 15.61
N ALA A 36 6.17 -2.23 14.66
CA ALA A 36 6.22 -2.84 13.35
C ALA A 36 7.47 -2.35 12.60
N HIS A 37 8.04 -3.21 11.76
CA HIS A 37 9.21 -2.90 10.95
C HIS A 37 8.97 -3.28 9.49
N PHE A 38 9.16 -2.32 8.59
CA PHE A 38 8.96 -2.46 7.17
C PHE A 38 10.24 -2.92 6.47
N ASN A 39 10.18 -4.10 5.85
CA ASN A 39 11.29 -4.66 5.09
C ASN A 39 11.31 -4.11 3.66
N LYS A 40 11.88 -2.91 3.50
CA LYS A 40 12.05 -2.21 2.21
C LYS A 40 12.69 -3.08 1.13
N ARG A 41 13.69 -3.89 1.50
CA ARG A 41 14.43 -4.76 0.56
C ARG A 41 13.52 -5.84 -0.02
N ASN A 42 12.78 -6.54 0.83
CA ASN A 42 11.87 -7.60 0.41
C ASN A 42 10.67 -7.04 -0.35
N PHE A 43 10.15 -5.89 0.08
CA PHE A 43 9.08 -5.17 -0.62
C PHE A 43 9.44 -4.85 -2.07
N CYS A 44 10.62 -4.27 -2.29
CA CYS A 44 11.11 -3.98 -3.64
C CYS A 44 11.42 -5.26 -4.43
N LYS A 45 11.86 -6.33 -3.76
CA LYS A 45 12.17 -7.62 -4.39
C LYS A 45 10.93 -8.36 -4.91
N ALA A 46 9.79 -8.21 -4.25
CA ALA A 46 8.53 -8.89 -4.60
C ALA A 46 7.91 -8.42 -5.92
N VAL A 47 8.27 -7.24 -6.43
CA VAL A 47 7.69 -6.67 -7.66
C VAL A 47 8.26 -7.34 -8.90
N GLN A 48 7.47 -8.13 -9.63
CA GLN A 48 7.96 -8.90 -10.79
C GLN A 48 8.35 -8.01 -11.99
N SER A 49 7.50 -7.04 -12.35
CA SER A 49 7.73 -6.15 -13.49
C SER A 49 8.96 -5.25 -13.30
N LYS A 50 9.87 -5.21 -14.28
CA LYS A 50 11.10 -4.40 -14.23
C LYS A 50 10.81 -2.90 -14.12
N SER A 51 9.88 -2.38 -14.92
CA SER A 51 9.50 -0.96 -14.92
C SER A 51 8.82 -0.58 -13.60
N THR A 52 7.89 -1.42 -13.12
CA THR A 52 7.22 -1.21 -11.83
C THR A 52 8.22 -1.26 -10.68
N ARG A 53 9.18 -2.20 -10.70
CA ARG A 53 10.24 -2.29 -9.69
C ARG A 53 11.11 -1.04 -9.67
N HIS A 54 11.44 -0.47 -10.83
CA HIS A 54 12.17 0.78 -10.92
C HIS A 54 11.39 1.94 -10.31
N PHE A 55 10.11 2.10 -10.67
CA PHE A 55 9.21 3.08 -10.05
C PHE A 55 9.18 2.92 -8.52
N VAL A 56 8.92 1.71 -8.03
CA VAL A 56 8.81 1.43 -6.59
C VAL A 56 10.12 1.78 -5.88
N LYS A 57 11.29 1.40 -6.43
CA LYS A 57 12.59 1.75 -5.84
C LYS A 57 12.80 3.25 -5.68
N ASN A 58 12.33 4.06 -6.62
CA ASN A 58 12.43 5.52 -6.53
C ASN A 58 11.36 6.07 -5.57
N PHE A 59 10.13 5.54 -5.63
CA PHE A 59 9.03 6.00 -4.80
C PHE A 59 9.26 5.79 -3.31
N VAL A 60 9.89 4.67 -2.92
CA VAL A 60 10.26 4.39 -1.52
C VAL A 60 11.40 5.27 -0.98
N GLN A 61 11.93 6.19 -1.78
CA GLN A 61 12.89 7.21 -1.34
C GLN A 61 12.22 8.57 -1.12
N THR A 62 10.92 8.66 -1.41
CA THR A 62 10.17 9.91 -1.24
C THR A 62 9.71 10.07 0.20
N GLN A 63 9.69 11.31 0.67
CA GLN A 63 9.17 11.65 1.99
C GLN A 63 7.71 11.18 2.18
N MET A 64 6.91 11.22 1.11
CA MET A 64 5.53 10.75 1.14
C MET A 64 5.44 9.27 1.55
N PHE A 65 6.32 8.43 0.99
CA PHE A 65 6.32 7.00 1.33
C PHE A 65 6.90 6.75 2.71
N ASP A 66 7.93 7.50 3.11
CA ASP A 66 8.54 7.37 4.44
C ASP A 66 7.53 7.71 5.54
N LEU A 67 6.81 8.83 5.41
CA LEU A 67 5.73 9.21 6.34
C LEU A 67 4.61 8.17 6.39
N PHE A 68 4.22 7.64 5.22
CA PHE A 68 3.21 6.59 5.13
C PHE A 68 3.63 5.33 5.89
N ILE A 69 4.88 4.86 5.72
CA ILE A 69 5.37 3.68 6.43
C ILE A 69 5.52 3.94 7.92
N GLN A 70 6.01 5.11 8.33
CA GLN A 70 6.12 5.47 9.73
C GLN A 70 4.75 5.41 10.42
N GLU A 71 3.69 5.92 9.78
CA GLU A 71 2.33 5.82 10.30
C GLU A 71 1.88 4.36 10.44
N VAL A 72 2.19 3.51 9.46
CA VAL A 72 1.89 2.07 9.47
C VAL A 72 2.62 1.33 10.60
N GLU A 73 3.89 1.67 10.85
CA GLU A 73 4.73 1.04 11.87
C GLU A 73 4.31 1.40 13.29
N GLN A 74 3.85 2.63 13.50
CA GLN A 74 3.38 3.13 14.80
C GLN A 74 1.93 2.72 15.11
N ARG A 75 1.13 2.39 14.09
CA ARG A 75 -0.27 2.02 14.27
C ARG A 75 -0.41 0.73 15.09
N PRO A 76 -1.40 0.60 15.99
CA PRO A 76 -1.71 -0.67 16.65
C PRO A 76 -2.12 -1.76 15.66
N ALA A 77 -1.77 -3.02 15.92
CA ALA A 77 -2.08 -4.15 15.03
C ALA A 77 -3.59 -4.38 14.83
N SER A 78 -4.41 -3.95 15.80
CA SER A 78 -5.87 -4.01 15.75
C SER A 78 -6.50 -3.01 14.78
N GLN A 79 -5.77 -1.97 14.36
CA GLN A 79 -6.30 -0.89 13.53
C GLN A 79 -5.84 -1.03 12.08
N LYS A 80 -6.80 -1.00 11.14
CA LYS A 80 -6.52 -0.94 9.70
C LYS A 80 -6.49 0.50 9.22
N GLY A 81 -5.45 0.87 8.48
CA GLY A 81 -5.38 2.17 7.83
C GLY A 81 -6.30 2.30 6.63
N TYR A 82 -6.43 3.55 6.17
CA TYR A 82 -7.25 3.89 5.01
C TYR A 82 -6.80 3.15 3.75
N PHE A 83 -5.50 3.09 3.48
CA PHE A 83 -4.98 2.46 2.28
C PHE A 83 -5.24 0.94 2.26
N GLU A 84 -5.13 0.26 3.40
CA GLU A 84 -5.49 -1.15 3.56
C GLU A 84 -6.98 -1.41 3.28
N GLN A 85 -7.86 -0.52 3.75
CA GLN A 85 -9.29 -0.59 3.45
C GLN A 85 -9.53 -0.45 1.94
N LYS A 86 -8.84 0.50 1.29
CA LYS A 86 -8.92 0.70 -0.16
C LYS A 86 -8.38 -0.47 -0.97
N ILE A 87 -7.31 -1.12 -0.53
CA ILE A 87 -6.82 -2.36 -1.13
C ILE A 87 -7.90 -3.46 -1.05
N ALA A 88 -8.53 -3.64 0.11
CA ALA A 88 -9.58 -4.64 0.30
C ALA A 88 -10.82 -4.35 -0.55
N GLU A 89 -11.27 -3.09 -0.65
CA GLU A 89 -12.32 -2.66 -1.57
C GLU A 89 -11.99 -2.96 -3.03
N TYR A 90 -10.77 -2.65 -3.47
CA TYR A 90 -10.33 -2.88 -4.83
C TYR A 90 -10.31 -4.37 -5.18
N GLN A 91 -9.80 -5.22 -4.28
CA GLN A 91 -9.75 -6.66 -4.45
C GLN A 91 -11.16 -7.28 -4.52
N ARG A 92 -12.09 -6.83 -3.66
CA ARG A 92 -13.49 -7.27 -3.71
C ARG A 92 -14.14 -6.95 -5.07
N LYS A 93 -13.96 -5.72 -5.56
CA LYS A 93 -14.47 -5.30 -6.89
C LYS A 93 -13.92 -6.16 -8.02
N LEU A 94 -12.65 -6.56 -7.95
CA LEU A 94 -12.06 -7.46 -8.95
C LEU A 94 -12.68 -8.86 -8.90
N GLN A 95 -12.89 -9.41 -7.70
CA GLN A 95 -13.52 -10.71 -7.52
C GLN A 95 -14.97 -10.72 -8.01
N GLU A 96 -15.74 -9.67 -7.73
CA GLU A 96 -17.12 -9.53 -8.22
C GLU A 96 -17.19 -9.48 -9.74
N LYS A 97 -16.26 -8.78 -10.39
CA LYS A 97 -16.16 -8.76 -11.86
C LYS A 97 -15.82 -10.12 -12.44
N ALA A 98 -14.88 -10.84 -11.81
CA ALA A 98 -14.48 -12.18 -12.25
C ALA A 98 -15.60 -13.22 -12.11
N LYS A 99 -16.53 -13.07 -11.15
CA LYS A 99 -17.68 -13.96 -10.96
C LYS A 99 -18.85 -13.70 -11.93
N LYS A 100 -18.84 -12.57 -12.64
CA LYS A 100 -19.88 -12.19 -13.61
C LYS A 100 -19.57 -12.68 -15.03
N HIS A 101 -18.43 -13.32 -15.22
CA HIS A 101 -17.97 -13.94 -16.46
C HIS A 101 -17.70 -15.43 -16.20
#